data_AF-A0A1F4DDS6-F1
#
_entry.id   AF-A0A1F4DDS6-F1
#
_cell.length_a   1.000
_cell.length_b   1.000
_cell.length_c   1.000
_cell.angle_alpha   90.00
_cell.angle_beta   90.00
_cell.angle_gamma   90.00
#
_symmetry.space_group_name_H-M   'P 1'
#
loop_
_entity.id
_entity.type
_entity.pdbx_description
1 polymer ?
#
loop_
_entity_poly.entity_id
_entity_poly.type
_entity_poly.pdbx_seq_one_letter_code
_entity_poly.pdbx_strand_id
1 'polypeptide(L)'
;MARANKSQSAKANGANVGYEAELWKMADALRGSMDAAEYKHVVLGLIFLKYISDAFEELHARLEGEKEQGADPEDPDEYRAKGIFWVL
;
A
#
# COMPACT_ATOMS: atom_id res chain seq x y z
N MET A 1 -26.74 41.42 10.68
CA MET A 1 -25.60 40.66 11.25
C MET A 1 -25.86 39.17 11.03
N ALA A 2 -25.17 38.56 10.06
CA ALA A 2 -24.31 37.37 10.18
C ALA A 2 -25.02 36.10 10.73
N ARG A 3 -24.97 34.93 10.06
CA ARG A 3 -23.77 34.22 9.59
C ARG A 3 -24.07 33.33 8.37
N ALA A 4 -23.20 33.38 7.36
CA ALA A 4 -23.19 32.45 6.24
C ALA A 4 -22.56 31.11 6.66
N ASN A 5 -23.23 30.00 6.36
CA ASN A 5 -22.73 28.65 6.62
C ASN A 5 -21.72 28.27 5.53
N LYS A 6 -20.43 28.36 5.84
CA LYS A 6 -19.34 27.99 4.95
C LYS A 6 -19.13 26.48 5.08
N SER A 7 -19.81 25.69 4.24
CA SER A 7 -19.56 24.26 4.14
C SER A 7 -18.13 24.05 3.64
N GLN A 8 -17.30 23.55 4.55
CA GLN A 8 -15.88 23.35 4.37
C GLN A 8 -15.69 22.14 3.45
N SER A 9 -15.34 22.40 2.17
CA SER A 9 -14.98 21.38 1.20
C SER A 9 -13.83 20.52 1.77
N ALA A 10 -14.13 19.29 2.18
CA ALA A 10 -13.12 18.31 2.54
C ALA A 10 -12.22 18.09 1.32
N LYS A 11 -10.94 18.48 1.42
CA LYS A 11 -9.94 18.13 0.41
C LYS A 11 -9.82 16.61 0.41
N ALA A 12 -10.27 15.96 -0.66
CA ALA A 12 -9.96 14.58 -0.95
C ALA A 12 -8.46 14.51 -1.30
N ASN A 13 -7.64 14.00 -0.37
CA ASN A 13 -6.19 13.87 -0.54
C ASN A 13 -5.79 12.53 -1.20
N GLY A 14 -6.75 11.81 -1.82
CA GLY A 14 -6.50 10.55 -2.52
C GLY A 14 -6.50 10.73 -4.02
N ALA A 15 -5.60 10.04 -4.73
CA ALA A 15 -5.73 9.85 -6.17
C ALA A 15 -7.07 9.12 -6.43
N ASN A 16 -7.93 9.69 -7.26
CA ASN A 16 -9.22 9.08 -7.61
C ASN A 16 -8.99 8.14 -8.81
N VAL A 17 -8.64 6.90 -8.51
CA VAL A 17 -8.27 5.82 -9.44
C VAL A 17 -9.51 5.18 -10.07
N GLY A 18 -10.71 5.38 -9.50
CA GLY A 18 -12.00 5.00 -10.09
C GLY A 18 -12.55 3.64 -9.64
N TYR A 19 -11.83 2.93 -8.77
CA TYR A 19 -12.22 1.61 -8.25
C TYR A 19 -12.39 1.60 -6.72
N GLU A 20 -12.30 2.74 -6.06
CA GLU A 20 -12.38 2.87 -4.59
C GLU A 20 -13.71 2.36 -4.06
N ALA A 21 -14.81 2.65 -4.77
CA ALA A 21 -16.15 2.20 -4.38
C ALA A 21 -16.28 0.67 -4.44
N GLU A 22 -15.61 0.03 -5.39
CA GLU A 22 -15.59 -1.42 -5.51
C GLU A 22 -14.74 -2.06 -4.41
N LEU A 23 -13.51 -1.54 -4.20
CA LEU A 23 -12.63 -1.98 -3.11
C LEU A 23 -13.30 -1.82 -1.75
N TRP A 24 -14.00 -0.71 -1.53
CA TRP A 24 -14.75 -0.48 -0.29
C TRP A 24 -15.86 -1.51 -0.09
N LYS A 25 -16.64 -1.83 -1.13
CA LYS A 25 -17.69 -2.86 -1.08
C LYS A 25 -17.11 -4.24 -0.80
N MET A 26 -15.98 -4.59 -1.43
CA MET A 26 -15.30 -5.86 -1.18
C MET A 26 -14.79 -5.95 0.27
N ALA A 27 -14.18 -4.88 0.77
CA ALA A 27 -13.70 -4.81 2.15
C ALA A 27 -14.85 -4.92 3.16
N ASP A 28 -15.99 -4.27 2.90
CA ASP A 28 -17.17 -4.36 3.78
C ASP A 28 -17.77 -5.77 3.78
N ALA A 29 -17.82 -6.44 2.63
CA ALA A 29 -18.25 -7.84 2.54
C ALA A 29 -17.31 -8.79 3.30
N LEU A 30 -15.99 -8.56 3.23
CA LEU A 30 -14.98 -9.37 3.92
C LEU A 30 -14.90 -9.11 5.43
N ARG A 31 -15.24 -7.89 5.88
CA ARG A 31 -15.26 -7.52 7.30
C ARG A 31 -16.32 -8.31 8.09
N GLY A 32 -17.41 -8.70 7.45
CA GLY A 32 -18.50 -9.43 8.09
C GLY A 32 -19.07 -8.66 9.29
N SER A 33 -19.13 -9.30 10.47
CA SER A 33 -19.64 -8.68 11.70
C SER A 33 -18.60 -7.94 12.55
N MET A 34 -17.34 -7.85 12.10
CA MET A 34 -16.26 -7.19 12.85
C MET A 34 -16.42 -5.67 12.82
N ASP A 35 -16.14 -4.98 13.92
CA ASP A 35 -16.20 -3.51 13.92
C ASP A 35 -15.13 -2.89 13.00
N ALA A 36 -15.45 -1.75 12.39
CA ALA A 36 -14.52 -1.07 11.48
C ALA A 36 -13.22 -0.63 12.19
N ALA A 37 -13.29 -0.28 13.48
CA ALA A 37 -12.12 0.11 14.25
C ALA A 37 -11.14 -1.06 14.47
N GLU A 38 -11.63 -2.30 14.47
CA GLU A 38 -10.82 -3.50 14.60
C GLU A 38 -10.33 -3.98 13.22
N TYR A 39 -11.23 -4.02 12.24
CA TYR A 39 -10.92 -4.47 10.87
C TYR A 39 -9.85 -3.62 10.18
N LYS A 40 -9.76 -2.32 10.51
CA LYS A 40 -8.73 -1.42 9.96
C LYS A 40 -7.32 -1.98 10.16
N HIS A 41 -7.03 -2.64 11.28
CA HIS A 41 -5.70 -3.16 11.57
C HIS A 41 -5.34 -4.33 10.66
N VAL A 42 -6.33 -5.18 10.36
CA VAL A 42 -6.16 -6.31 9.44
C VAL A 42 -5.98 -5.81 8.02
N VAL A 43 -6.90 -4.99 7.52
CA VAL A 43 -6.86 -4.53 6.12
C VAL A 43 -5.65 -3.63 5.84
N LEU A 44 -5.28 -2.72 6.76
CA LEU A 44 -4.08 -1.90 6.60
C LEU A 44 -2.81 -2.74 6.70
N GLY A 45 -2.78 -3.76 7.56
CA GLY A 45 -1.68 -4.70 7.63
C GLY A 45 -1.48 -5.48 6.32
N LEU A 46 -2.58 -5.94 5.71
CA LEU A 46 -2.54 -6.66 4.42
C LEU A 46 -2.11 -5.74 3.26
N ILE A 47 -2.62 -4.50 3.21
CA ILE A 47 -2.21 -3.52 2.20
C ILE A 47 -0.72 -3.19 2.34
N PHE A 48 -0.25 -2.99 3.58
CA PHE A 48 1.16 -2.76 3.86
C PHE A 48 2.02 -3.95 3.42
N LEU A 49 1.61 -5.18 3.76
CA LEU A 49 2.32 -6.39 3.35
C LEU A 49 2.40 -6.50 1.83
N LYS A 50 1.27 -6.31 1.12
CA LYS A 50 1.25 -6.32 -0.34
C LYS A 50 2.21 -5.28 -0.92
N TYR A 51 2.20 -4.07 -0.38
CA TYR A 51 3.07 -2.99 -0.84
C TYR A 51 4.56 -3.35 -0.71
N ILE A 52 4.98 -3.88 0.45
CA ILE A 52 6.39 -4.25 0.63
C ILE A 52 6.78 -5.48 -0.21
N SER A 53 5.88 -6.45 -0.38
CA SER A 53 6.11 -7.62 -1.24
C SER A 53 6.27 -7.20 -2.69
N ASP A 54 5.44 -6.29 -3.19
CA ASP A 54 5.53 -5.81 -4.57
C ASP A 54 6.83 -5.06 -4.83
N ALA A 55 7.22 -4.16 -3.92
CA ALA A 55 8.47 -3.43 -4.03
C ALA A 55 9.68 -4.37 -3.98
N PHE A 56 9.61 -5.43 -3.17
CA PHE A 56 10.64 -6.47 -3.11
C PHE A 56 10.72 -7.25 -4.42
N GLU A 57 9.60 -7.78 -4.91
CA GLU A 57 9.55 -8.59 -6.14
C GLU A 57 10.00 -7.78 -7.37
N GLU A 58 9.61 -6.51 -7.47
CA GLU A 58 10.04 -5.62 -8.55
C GLU A 58 11.56 -5.41 -8.54
N LEU A 59 12.14 -5.19 -7.36
CA LEU A 59 13.59 -5.04 -7.21
C LEU A 59 14.33 -6.36 -7.46
N HIS A 60 13.84 -7.47 -6.92
CA HIS A 60 14.43 -8.80 -7.10
C HIS A 60 14.49 -9.18 -8.59
N ALA A 61 13.38 -9.03 -9.31
CA ALA A 61 13.32 -9.29 -10.74
C ALA A 61 14.30 -8.42 -11.53
N ARG A 62 14.49 -7.16 -11.11
CA ARG A 62 15.46 -6.25 -11.72
C ARG A 62 16.91 -6.68 -11.47
N LEU A 63 17.25 -7.04 -10.22
CA LEU A 63 18.58 -7.52 -9.84
C LEU A 63 18.91 -8.86 -10.52
N GLU A 64 17.93 -9.75 -10.67
CA GLU A 64 18.06 -11.01 -11.40
C GLU A 64 18.47 -10.76 -12.86
N GLY A 65 17.87 -9.76 -13.52
CA GLY A 65 18.25 -9.35 -14.88
C GLY A 65 19.60 -8.63 -14.97
N GLU A 66 20.07 -8.04 -13.88
CA GLU A 66 21.35 -7.32 -13.77
C GLU A 66 22.49 -8.23 -13.24
N LYS A 67 22.27 -9.54 -13.03
CA LYS A 67 23.27 -10.49 -12.50
C LYS A 67 24.59 -10.50 -13.27
N GLU A 68 24.53 -10.46 -14.61
CA GLU A 68 25.75 -10.44 -15.45
C GLU A 68 26.60 -9.17 -15.25
N GLN A 69 26.00 -8.10 -14.71
CA GLN A 69 26.64 -6.82 -14.40
C GLN A 69 27.17 -6.77 -12.96
N GLY A 70 27.01 -7.86 -12.20
CA GLY A 70 27.48 -8.00 -10.83
C GLY A 70 26.44 -7.73 -9.74
N ALA A 71 25.16 -7.57 -10.10
CA ALA A 71 24.09 -7.48 -9.11
C ALA A 71 23.88 -8.81 -8.39
N ASP A 72 23.56 -8.76 -7.09
CA ASP A 72 23.20 -9.93 -6.30
C ASP A 72 21.77 -9.80 -5.75
N PRO A 73 20.76 -10.47 -6.34
CA PRO A 73 19.40 -10.42 -5.82
C PRO A 73 19.23 -11.07 -4.45
N GLU A 74 20.21 -11.86 -3.99
CA GLU A 74 20.19 -12.50 -2.67
C GLU A 74 20.96 -11.68 -1.61
N ASP A 75 21.51 -10.51 -1.97
CA ASP A 75 22.14 -9.58 -1.04
C ASP A 75 21.10 -8.62 -0.43
N PRO A 76 20.81 -8.69 0.89
CA PRO A 76 19.88 -7.76 1.54
C PRO A 76 20.29 -6.28 1.46
N ASP A 77 21.56 -5.98 1.26
CA ASP A 77 22.05 -4.60 1.21
C ASP A 77 21.60 -3.86 -0.06
N GLU A 78 21.41 -4.57 -1.18
CA GLU A 78 20.82 -4.02 -2.42
C GLU A 78 19.40 -3.47 -2.21
N TYR A 79 18.64 -4.09 -1.30
CA TYR A 79 17.27 -3.71 -0.96
C TYR A 79 17.24 -2.58 0.07
N ARG A 80 18.07 -2.69 1.11
CA ARG A 80 18.20 -1.65 2.14
C ARG A 80 18.67 -0.33 1.57
N ALA A 81 19.58 -0.35 0.59
CA ALA A 81 20.04 0.85 -0.11
C ALA A 81 18.90 1.63 -0.80
N LYS A 82 17.81 0.95 -1.15
CA LYS A 82 16.61 1.52 -1.79
C LYS A 82 15.45 1.73 -0.81
N GLY A 83 15.66 1.47 0.48
CA GLY A 83 14.59 1.54 1.49
C GLY A 83 13.52 0.47 1.32
N ILE A 84 13.82 -0.62 0.60
CA ILE A 84 12.93 -1.75 0.40
C ILE A 84 13.15 -2.76 1.51
N PHE A 85 12.06 -3.28 2.08
CA PHE A 85 12.13 -4.31 3.11
C PHE A 85 12.65 -5.61 2.48
N TRP A 86 13.74 -6.13 3.03
CA TRP A 86 14.19 -7.48 2.73
C TRP A 86 13.25 -8.48 3.41
N VAL A 87 12.55 -9.27 2.60
CA VAL A 87 11.62 -10.30 3.05
C VAL A 87 12.35 -11.65 2.93
N LEU A 88 12.55 -12.32 4.07
CA LEU A 88 13.22 -13.62 4.19
C LEU A 88 12.42 -14.77 3.58
#